data_AF-A0A0L1M4A7-F1
#
_entry.id   AF-A0A0L1M4A7-F1
#
_cell.length_a   1.000
_cell.length_b   1.000
_cell.length_c   1.000
_cell.angle_alpha   90.00
_cell.angle_beta   90.00
_cell.angle_gamma   90.00
#
_symmetry.space_group_name_H-M   'P 1'
#
loop_
_entity.id
_entity.type
_entity.pdbx_description
1 polymer ?
#
loop_
_entity_poly.entity_id
_entity_poly.type
_entity_poly.pdbx_seq_one_letter_code
_entity_poly.pdbx_strand_id
1 'polypeptide(L)'
;MDPWSGDGAQEAVGHLMSRLAGCSVRVEQVLAGCRDIQLLEWQSPAGQAYREAVSVQAAALAQSLERLAEARAAVSRFVPEVPLSGSSTLAGGSLPGQAFPGWP
;
A
#
# COMPACT_ATOMS: atom_id res chain seq x y z
N MET A 1 -9.24 14.34 -24.03
CA MET A 1 -9.32 13.47 -22.84
C MET A 1 -8.02 13.70 -22.08
N ASP A 2 -8.03 14.54 -21.05
CA ASP A 2 -6.81 14.82 -20.29
C ASP A 2 -6.47 13.60 -19.43
N PRO A 3 -5.26 13.02 -19.54
CA PRO A 3 -4.86 11.82 -18.79
C PRO A 3 -4.80 12.05 -17.27
N TRP A 4 -4.88 13.32 -16.85
CA TRP A 4 -4.86 13.77 -15.46
C TRP A 4 -6.23 14.27 -14.97
N SER A 5 -7.31 13.99 -15.70
CA SER A 5 -8.67 14.27 -15.24
C SER A 5 -8.94 13.49 -13.94
N GLY A 6 -9.75 14.06 -13.02
CA GLY A 6 -10.09 13.43 -11.73
C GLY A 6 -10.59 11.98 -11.87
N ASP A 7 -11.32 11.69 -12.97
CA ASP A 7 -11.79 10.34 -13.29
C ASP A 7 -10.66 9.35 -13.59
N GLY A 8 -9.60 9.78 -14.29
CA GLY A 8 -8.43 8.94 -14.59
C GLY A 8 -7.59 8.63 -13.35
N ALA A 9 -7.48 9.60 -12.44
CA ALA A 9 -6.85 9.38 -11.14
C ALA A 9 -7.67 8.40 -10.28
N GLN A 10 -8.99 8.51 -10.30
CA GLN A 10 -9.88 7.63 -9.55
C GLN A 10 -9.85 6.18 -10.08
N GLU A 11 -9.82 6.01 -11.40
CA GLU A 11 -9.65 4.69 -12.03
C GLU A 11 -8.29 4.06 -11.70
N ALA A 12 -7.20 4.85 -11.76
CA ALA A 12 -5.86 4.38 -11.40
C ALA A 12 -5.78 3.94 -9.93
N VAL A 13 -6.40 4.68 -9.01
CA VAL A 13 -6.49 4.32 -7.59
C VAL A 13 -7.31 3.03 -7.41
N GLY A 14 -8.45 2.90 -8.09
CA GLY A 14 -9.25 1.67 -8.08
C GLY A 14 -8.45 0.45 -8.55
N HIS A 15 -7.68 0.60 -9.64
CA HIS A 15 -6.81 -0.45 -10.15
C HIS A 15 -5.70 -0.83 -9.16
N LEU A 16 -5.06 0.16 -8.54
CA LEU A 16 -4.04 -0.08 -7.51
C LEU A 16 -4.62 -0.82 -6.29
N MET A 17 -5.79 -0.41 -5.80
CA MET A 17 -6.49 -1.05 -4.69
C MET A 17 -6.82 -2.52 -5.00
N SER A 18 -7.27 -2.81 -6.22
CA SER A 18 -7.52 -4.18 -6.69
C SER A 18 -6.24 -5.02 -6.70
N ARG A 19 -5.12 -4.45 -7.17
CA ARG A 19 -3.82 -5.14 -7.16
C ARG A 19 -3.32 -5.43 -5.76
N LEU A 20 -3.45 -4.48 -4.83
CA LEU A 20 -3.06 -4.66 -3.42
C LEU A 20 -3.91 -5.75 -2.74
N ALA A 21 -5.22 -5.77 -2.99
CA ALA A 21 -6.11 -6.82 -2.51
C ALA A 21 -5.72 -8.19 -3.06
N GLY A 22 -5.50 -8.30 -4.38
CA GLY A 22 -5.08 -9.55 -5.01
C GLY A 22 -3.70 -10.04 -4.53
N CYS A 23 -2.79 -9.11 -4.22
CA CYS A 23 -1.50 -9.46 -3.61
C CYS A 23 -1.68 -10.05 -2.21
N SER A 24 -2.51 -9.41 -1.39
CA SER A 24 -2.79 -9.86 -0.01
C SER A 24 -3.35 -11.29 0.00
N VAL A 25 -4.35 -11.56 -0.84
CA VAL A 25 -4.94 -12.91 -0.98
C VAL A 25 -3.89 -13.96 -1.35
N ARG A 26 -2.98 -13.65 -2.28
CA ARG A 26 -1.91 -14.59 -2.67
C ARG A 26 -0.93 -14.85 -1.54
N VAL A 27 -0.56 -13.82 -0.76
CA VAL A 27 0.34 -14.00 0.38
C VAL A 27 -0.34 -14.83 1.48
N GLU A 28 -1.62 -14.62 1.75
CA GLU A 28 -2.41 -15.44 2.68
C GLU A 28 -2.45 -16.92 2.26
N GLN A 29 -2.61 -17.19 0.96
CA GLN A 29 -2.55 -18.56 0.42
C GLN A 29 -1.19 -19.21 0.64
N VAL A 30 -0.09 -18.49 0.43
CA VAL A 30 1.26 -19.01 0.69
C VAL A 30 1.46 -19.27 2.18
N LEU A 31 0.99 -18.37 3.05
CA LEU A 31 1.05 -18.57 4.51
C LEU A 31 0.26 -19.81 4.97
N ALA A 32 -0.90 -20.08 4.37
CA ALA A 32 -1.65 -21.30 4.62
C ALA A 32 -0.81 -22.54 4.25
N GLY A 33 -0.17 -22.54 3.08
CA GLY A 33 0.75 -23.63 2.69
C GLY A 33 1.96 -23.77 3.62
N CYS A 34 2.52 -22.66 4.10
CA CYS A 34 3.58 -22.71 5.13
C CYS A 34 3.09 -23.38 6.42
N ARG A 35 1.85 -23.12 6.84
CA ARG A 35 1.24 -23.77 8.01
C ARG A 35 1.03 -25.26 7.78
N ASP A 36 0.58 -25.66 6.59
CA ASP A 36 0.40 -27.07 6.24
C ASP A 36 1.74 -27.83 6.32
N ILE A 37 2.84 -27.21 5.89
CA ILE A 37 4.20 -27.78 6.04
C ILE A 37 4.55 -28.01 7.51
N GLN A 38 4.15 -27.12 8.42
CA GLN A 38 4.41 -27.29 9.85
C GLN A 38 3.67 -28.48 10.46
N LEU A 39 2.58 -28.94 9.82
CA LEU A 39 1.79 -30.09 10.27
C LEU A 39 2.31 -31.43 9.73
N LEU A 40 3.34 -31.44 8.88
CA LEU A 40 3.94 -32.66 8.36
C LEU A 40 4.69 -33.44 9.45
N GLU A 41 4.40 -34.72 9.59
CA GLU A 41 5.03 -35.63 10.57
C GLU A 41 6.44 -36.10 10.19
N TRP A 42 7.24 -35.24 9.54
CA TRP A 42 8.62 -35.55 9.19
C TRP A 42 9.56 -35.32 10.38
N GLN A 43 9.96 -36.40 11.04
CA GLN A 43 10.64 -36.38 12.35
C GLN A 43 12.18 -36.49 12.28
N SER A 44 12.79 -36.16 11.14
CA SER A 44 14.25 -36.17 10.99
C SER A 44 14.88 -34.80 11.30
N PRO A 45 16.21 -34.72 11.60
CA PRO A 45 16.91 -33.43 11.72
C PRO A 45 16.75 -32.54 10.49
N ALA A 46 16.76 -33.13 9.29
CA ALA A 46 16.51 -32.41 8.04
C ALA A 46 15.09 -31.84 7.97
N GLY A 47 14.10 -32.59 8.46
CA GLY A 47 12.71 -32.13 8.55
C GLY A 47 12.53 -30.95 9.53
N GLN A 48 13.24 -30.97 10.66
CA GLN A 48 13.24 -29.84 11.60
C GLN A 48 13.86 -28.60 10.98
N ALA A 49 15.06 -28.71 10.39
CA ALA A 49 15.74 -27.59 9.74
C ALA A 49 14.90 -26.97 8.61
N TYR A 50 14.19 -27.81 7.84
CA TYR A 50 13.27 -27.34 6.81
C TYR A 50 12.09 -26.54 7.40
N ARG A 51 11.43 -27.06 8.45
CA ARG A 51 10.33 -26.36 9.13
C ARG A 51 10.77 -25.04 9.77
N GLU A 52 11.97 -24.98 10.33
CA GLU A 52 12.57 -23.73 10.83
C GLU A 52 12.74 -22.70 9.71
N ALA A 53 13.33 -23.10 8.58
CA ALA A 53 13.49 -22.22 7.43
C ALA A 53 12.13 -21.69 6.90
N VAL A 54 11.12 -22.57 6.82
CA VAL A 54 9.75 -22.18 6.43
C VAL A 54 9.14 -21.22 7.44
N SER A 55 9.41 -21.38 8.74
CA SER A 55 8.90 -20.48 9.78
C SER A 55 9.46 -19.07 9.66
N VAL A 56 10.76 -18.93 9.32
CA VAL A 56 11.39 -17.63 9.04
C VAL A 56 10.72 -16.96 7.84
N GLN A 57 10.46 -17.71 6.77
CA GLN A 57 9.77 -17.18 5.59
C GLN A 57 8.34 -16.77 5.90
N ALA A 58 7.60 -17.58 6.67
CA ALA A 58 6.24 -17.26 7.09
C ALA A 58 6.20 -15.95 7.91
N ALA A 59 7.17 -15.72 8.79
CA ALA A 59 7.27 -14.46 9.54
C ALA A 59 7.51 -13.24 8.62
N ALA A 60 8.33 -13.38 7.57
CA ALA A 60 8.55 -12.31 6.60
C ALA A 60 7.31 -12.03 5.74
N LEU A 61 6.56 -13.08 5.36
CA LEU A 61 5.30 -12.95 4.62
C LEU A 61 4.20 -12.31 5.47
N ALA A 62 4.11 -12.65 6.75
CA ALA A 62 3.17 -12.01 7.68
C ALA A 62 3.43 -10.50 7.81
N GLN A 63 4.69 -10.10 7.97
CA GLN A 63 5.07 -8.68 7.94
C GLN A 63 4.72 -8.02 6.60
N SER A 64 4.89 -8.73 5.49
CA SER A 64 4.52 -8.21 4.17
C SER A 64 3.02 -7.98 4.02
N LEU A 65 2.17 -8.81 4.64
CA LEU A 65 0.73 -8.58 4.69
C LEU A 65 0.36 -7.32 5.46
N GLU A 66 1.01 -7.09 6.60
CA GLU A 66 0.81 -5.85 7.37
C GLU A 66 1.16 -4.62 6.52
N ARG A 67 2.29 -4.66 5.80
CA ARG A 67 2.68 -3.59 4.87
C ARG A 67 1.69 -3.38 3.72
N LEU A 68 1.13 -4.46 3.17
CA LEU A 68 0.09 -4.37 2.13
C LEU A 68 -1.20 -3.75 2.67
N ALA A 69 -1.58 -4.08 3.91
CA ALA A 69 -2.73 -3.48 4.58
C ALA A 69 -2.51 -1.98 4.86
N GLU A 70 -1.32 -1.60 5.34
CA GLU A 70 -0.91 -0.20 5.53
C GLU A 70 -0.97 0.58 4.20
N ALA A 71 -0.41 0.02 3.12
CA ALA A 71 -0.44 0.62 1.80
C ALA A 71 -1.87 0.80 1.29
N ARG A 72 -2.74 -0.20 1.48
CA ARG A 72 -4.16 -0.11 1.11
C ARG A 72 -4.88 0.99 1.89
N ALA A 73 -4.60 1.10 3.19
CA ALA A 73 -5.15 2.16 4.02
C ALA A 73 -4.66 3.55 3.55
N ALA A 74 -3.37 3.69 3.24
CA ALA A 74 -2.82 4.94 2.71
C ALA A 74 -3.46 5.34 1.37
N VAL A 75 -3.60 4.41 0.42
CA VAL A 75 -4.25 4.66 -0.87
C VAL A 75 -5.74 5.01 -0.70
N SER A 76 -6.45 4.36 0.22
CA SER A 76 -7.85 4.67 0.48
C SER A 76 -8.08 6.08 1.04
N ARG A 77 -7.10 6.64 1.77
CA ARG A 77 -7.13 8.02 2.26
C ARG A 77 -6.84 9.05 1.16
N PHE A 78 -6.21 8.62 0.07
CA PHE A 78 -5.95 9.50 -1.09
C PHE A 78 -7.21 9.75 -1.94
N VAL A 79 -8.18 8.83 -1.92
CA VAL A 79 -9.47 8.95 -2.63
C VAL A 79 -10.31 10.16 -2.15
N PRO A 80 -10.45 10.45 -0.84
CA PRO A 80 -11.15 11.66 -0.39
C PRO A 80 -10.34 12.95 -0.57
N GLU A 81 -9.03 12.89 -0.86
CA GLU A 81 -8.16 14.07 -0.95
C GLU A 81 -7.90 14.57 -2.37
N VAL A 82 -8.36 13.89 -3.43
CA VAL A 82 -8.34 14.48 -4.78
C VAL A 82 -9.39 15.57 -4.81
N PRO A 83 -9.02 16.85 -4.67
CA PRO A 83 -9.99 17.91 -4.82
C PRO A 83 -10.40 17.85 -6.29
N LEU A 84 -11.70 18.01 -6.55
CA LEU A 84 -12.15 18.50 -7.85
C LEU A 84 -11.50 19.87 -8.05
N SER A 85 -10.23 19.90 -8.48
CA SER A 85 -9.51 21.11 -8.82
C SER A 85 -9.98 21.54 -10.20
N GLY A 86 -11.24 21.94 -10.24
CA GLY A 86 -11.99 22.41 -11.37
C GLY A 86 -13.04 23.39 -10.90
N SER A 87 -12.62 24.64 -10.66
CA SER A 87 -13.42 25.88 -10.75
C SER A 87 -12.53 27.04 -10.30
N SER A 88 -11.91 27.74 -11.25
CA SER A 88 -12.29 29.07 -11.72
C SER A 88 -12.25 30.19 -10.67
N THR A 89 -11.23 31.04 -10.85
CA THR A 89 -11.36 32.50 -11.01
C THR A 89 -12.56 33.16 -10.34
N LEU A 90 -12.35 33.73 -9.16
CA LEU A 90 -12.88 35.02 -8.68
C LEU A 90 -11.85 35.51 -7.64
N ALA A 91 -11.09 36.57 -7.87
CA ALA A 91 -11.48 37.98 -7.86
C ALA A 91 -10.71 38.68 -6.74
N GLY A 92 -10.01 39.76 -7.10
CA GLY A 92 -9.74 40.92 -6.24
C GLY A 92 -8.97 40.69 -4.93
N GLY A 93 -7.71 41.12 -4.91
CA GLY A 93 -6.95 41.22 -3.66
C GLY A 93 -5.57 41.82 -3.86
N SER A 94 -5.53 43.10 -4.22
CA SER A 94 -4.34 43.95 -4.04
C SER A 94 -3.89 43.94 -2.57
N LEU A 95 -2.58 43.83 -2.30
CA LEU A 95 -1.80 44.83 -1.55
C LEU A 95 -0.31 44.42 -1.43
N PRO A 96 0.58 45.40 -1.17
CA PRO A 96 2.00 45.37 -1.56
C PRO A 96 2.95 44.98 -0.42
N GLY A 97 4.20 44.68 -0.81
CA GLY A 97 5.38 44.98 0.00
C GLY A 97 5.55 44.16 1.28
N GLN A 98 6.15 42.98 1.17
CA GLN A 98 6.80 42.33 2.29
C GLN A 98 8.28 42.15 1.96
N ALA A 99 9.10 42.97 2.62
CA ALA A 99 10.54 42.85 2.69
C ALA A 99 10.90 41.59 3.49
N PHE A 100 11.87 40.82 2.98
CA PHE A 100 12.45 39.67 3.67
C PHE A 100 13.47 40.15 4.73
N PRO A 101 13.37 39.76 6.01
CA PRO A 101 14.50 39.85 6.92
C PRO A 101 15.38 38.60 6.82
N GLY A 102 16.70 38.86 6.86
CA GLY A 102 17.78 37.90 6.65
C GLY A 102 17.78 36.71 7.60
N TRP A 103 18.26 35.60 7.05
CA TRP A 103 18.55 34.34 7.72
C TRP A 103 19.92 34.43 8.41
N PRO A 104 20.09 33.97 9.66
CA PRO A 104 21.40 33.72 10.26
C PRO A 104 22.00 32.37 9.82
#